data_AF-A0A524M6E2-F1
#
_entry.id   AF-A0A524M6E2-F1
#
_cell.length_a   1.000
_cell.length_b   1.000
_cell.length_c   1.000
_cell.angle_alpha   90.00
_cell.angle_beta   90.00
_cell.angle_gamma   90.00
#
_symmetry.space_group_name_H-M   'P 1'
#
loop_
_entity.id
_entity.type
_entity.pdbx_description
1 polymer ?
#
loop_
_entity_poly.entity_id
_entity_poly.type
_entity_poly.pdbx_seq_one_letter_code
_entity_poly.pdbx_strand_id
1 'polypeptide(L)'
;MSALQRNGQLSRPLILGGNTAAIAADLAGTGATVLLCDYACDSTAFAASLAGAEHPGVAVLSVRRNVDPGIFSPDSGALWTTKDDSRLAAAAARLLDDLQLLPHPVAGTGILPFGQNPETVGRFLRRIASSARPVA
;
A
#
# COMPACT_ATOMS: atom_id res chain seq x y z
N MET A 1 17.35 -16.31 -14.51
CA MET A 1 17.67 -14.95 -14.01
C MET A 1 17.51 -13.94 -15.14
N SER A 2 16.78 -12.85 -14.93
CA SER A 2 16.55 -11.80 -15.94
C SER A 2 17.80 -10.94 -16.19
N ALA A 3 17.84 -10.22 -17.32
CA ALA A 3 18.92 -9.27 -17.62
C ALA A 3 19.06 -8.19 -16.53
N LEU A 4 17.94 -7.77 -15.94
CA LEU A 4 17.90 -6.79 -14.85
C LEU A 4 18.52 -7.35 -13.56
N GLN A 5 18.24 -8.61 -13.21
CA GLN A 5 18.84 -9.27 -12.04
C GLN A 5 20.36 -9.41 -12.18
N ARG A 6 20.86 -9.72 -13.38
CA ARG A 6 22.31 -9.79 -13.65
C ARG A 6 23.00 -8.44 -13.47
N ASN A 7 22.29 -7.35 -13.69
CA ASN A 7 22.80 -5.99 -13.49
C ASN A 7 22.58 -5.47 -12.04
N GLY A 8 22.29 -6.36 -11.09
CA GLY A 8 22.13 -6.01 -9.68
C GLY A 8 20.79 -5.34 -9.33
N GLN A 9 19.83 -5.26 -10.26
CA GLN A 9 18.51 -4.69 -9.95
C GLN A 9 17.63 -5.72 -9.26
N LEU A 10 17.73 -5.77 -7.94
CA LEU A 10 16.99 -6.72 -7.09
C LEU A 10 15.57 -6.23 -6.75
N SER A 11 15.42 -4.95 -6.43
CA SER A 11 14.12 -4.29 -6.22
C SER A 11 13.78 -3.41 -7.43
N ARG A 12 12.61 -3.67 -8.03
CA ARG A 12 12.15 -3.02 -9.26
C ARG A 12 10.71 -2.56 -9.06
N PRO A 13 10.49 -1.47 -8.30
CA PRO A 13 9.16 -0.94 -8.04
C PRO A 13 8.58 -0.31 -9.30
N LEU A 14 7.34 -0.66 -9.63
CA LEU A 14 6.53 -0.04 -10.66
C LEU A 14 5.38 0.71 -10.00
N ILE A 15 5.46 2.04 -10.04
CA ILE A 15 4.60 2.93 -9.27
C ILE A 15 3.73 3.72 -10.24
N LEU A 16 2.45 3.35 -10.31
CA LEU A 16 1.41 4.08 -11.05
C LEU A 16 0.32 4.46 -10.05
N GLY A 17 0.02 5.76 -9.95
CA GLY A 17 -1.03 6.27 -9.07
C GLY A 17 -2.43 6.10 -9.67
N GLY A 18 -3.46 6.30 -8.84
CA GLY A 18 -4.86 6.16 -9.25
C GLY A 18 -5.37 4.71 -9.21
N ASN A 19 -6.47 4.44 -9.91
CA ASN A 19 -7.08 3.11 -9.95
C ASN A 19 -6.49 2.25 -11.08
N THR A 20 -5.55 1.38 -10.75
CA THR A 20 -4.84 0.51 -11.69
C THR A 20 -5.40 -0.93 -11.73
N ALA A 21 -6.52 -1.21 -11.06
CA ALA A 21 -7.10 -2.55 -10.98
C ALA A 21 -7.33 -3.21 -12.35
N ALA A 22 -7.77 -2.43 -13.35
CA ALA A 22 -8.05 -2.93 -14.69
C ALA A 22 -6.81 -3.41 -15.47
N ILE A 23 -5.61 -2.97 -15.07
CA ILE A 23 -4.35 -3.29 -15.74
C ILE A 23 -3.38 -4.06 -14.84
N ALA A 24 -3.82 -4.50 -13.66
CA ALA A 24 -2.92 -5.09 -12.66
C ALA A 24 -2.22 -6.37 -13.17
N ALA A 25 -2.95 -7.21 -13.91
CA ALA A 25 -2.39 -8.40 -14.57
C ALA A 25 -1.27 -8.05 -15.56
N ASP A 26 -1.48 -7.04 -16.42
CA ASP A 26 -0.48 -6.59 -17.40
C ASP A 26 0.78 -6.06 -16.68
N LEU A 27 0.58 -5.29 -15.60
CA LEU A 27 1.68 -4.79 -14.77
C LEU A 27 2.46 -5.94 -14.11
N ALA A 28 1.78 -7.01 -13.68
CA ALA A 28 2.42 -8.19 -13.09
C ALA A 28 3.17 -9.05 -14.13
N GLY A 29 2.80 -8.97 -15.40
CA GLY A 29 3.53 -9.57 -16.52
C GLY A 29 4.87 -8.86 -16.83
N THR A 30 5.11 -7.68 -16.25
CA THR A 30 6.38 -6.96 -16.41
C THR A 30 7.49 -7.55 -15.54
N GLY A 31 8.70 -6.98 -15.65
CA GLY A 31 9.81 -7.34 -14.77
C GLY A 31 9.72 -6.81 -13.33
N ALA A 32 8.63 -6.14 -12.95
CA ALA A 32 8.49 -5.53 -11.64
C ALA A 32 8.57 -6.55 -10.49
N THR A 33 9.12 -6.13 -9.36
CA THR A 33 9.07 -6.92 -8.10
C THR A 33 8.14 -6.32 -7.08
N VAL A 34 7.76 -5.05 -7.26
CA VAL A 34 6.80 -4.36 -6.41
C VAL A 34 5.81 -3.61 -7.28
N LEU A 35 4.52 -3.85 -7.10
CA LEU A 35 3.46 -3.02 -7.69
C LEU A 35 2.84 -2.11 -6.64
N LEU A 36 2.34 -0.95 -7.09
CA LEU A 36 1.51 -0.08 -6.26
C LEU A 36 0.02 -0.36 -6.49
N CYS A 37 -0.69 -0.72 -5.42
CA CYS A 37 -2.14 -0.58 -5.30
C CYS A 37 -2.40 0.72 -4.52
N ASP A 38 -2.45 1.86 -5.21
CA ASP A 38 -2.57 3.18 -4.57
C ASP A 38 -3.89 3.32 -3.83
N TYR A 39 -4.04 4.30 -2.91
CA TYR A 39 -5.26 4.44 -2.09
C TYR A 39 -6.54 4.57 -2.94
N ALA A 40 -6.45 5.22 -4.10
CA ALA A 40 -7.54 5.41 -5.06
C ALA A 40 -7.88 4.14 -5.85
N CYS A 41 -7.08 3.08 -5.75
CA CYS A 41 -7.32 1.80 -6.38
C CYS A 41 -8.32 0.96 -5.59
N ASP A 42 -9.19 0.25 -6.30
CA ASP A 42 -10.03 -0.80 -5.73
C ASP A 42 -9.15 -2.03 -5.44
N SER A 43 -8.82 -2.22 -4.16
CA SER A 43 -7.96 -3.31 -3.67
C SER A 43 -8.53 -4.69 -3.99
N THR A 44 -9.85 -4.85 -3.99
CA THR A 44 -10.51 -6.13 -4.25
C THR A 44 -10.43 -6.47 -5.74
N ALA A 45 -10.76 -5.51 -6.61
CA ALA A 45 -10.63 -5.69 -8.05
C ALA A 45 -9.17 -5.90 -8.48
N PHE A 46 -8.24 -5.18 -7.85
CA PHE A 46 -6.80 -5.33 -8.09
C PHE A 46 -6.32 -6.73 -7.70
N ALA A 47 -6.68 -7.21 -6.50
CA ALA A 47 -6.35 -8.56 -6.04
C ALA A 47 -6.93 -9.64 -6.96
N ALA A 48 -8.19 -9.48 -7.39
CA ALA A 48 -8.84 -10.41 -8.32
C ALA A 48 -8.13 -10.45 -9.68
N SER A 49 -7.73 -9.28 -10.21
CA SER A 49 -6.95 -9.20 -11.46
C SER A 49 -5.61 -9.91 -11.34
N LEU A 50 -4.89 -9.77 -10.22
CA LEU A 50 -3.63 -10.48 -9.98
C LEU A 50 -3.83 -12.00 -9.82
N ALA A 51 -4.89 -12.42 -9.12
CA ALA A 51 -5.17 -13.85 -8.91
C ALA A 51 -5.51 -14.58 -10.23
N GLY A 52 -6.11 -13.88 -11.19
CA GLY A 52 -6.38 -14.40 -12.53
C GLY A 52 -5.18 -14.36 -13.49
N ALA A 53 -4.07 -13.75 -13.10
CA ALA A 53 -2.89 -13.63 -13.96
C ALA A 53 -2.04 -14.91 -13.92
N GLU A 54 -1.93 -15.61 -15.05
CA GLU A 54 -1.05 -16.77 -15.21
C GLU A 54 0.39 -16.34 -15.49
N HIS A 55 1.02 -15.69 -14.51
CA HIS A 55 2.40 -15.22 -14.62
C HIS A 55 3.26 -15.69 -13.44
N PRO A 56 4.42 -16.35 -13.70
CA PRO A 56 5.29 -16.85 -12.62
C PRO A 56 5.87 -15.73 -11.74
N GLY A 57 5.86 -14.48 -12.21
CA GLY A 57 6.26 -13.30 -11.44
C GLY A 57 5.31 -12.95 -10.30
N VAL A 58 4.04 -13.34 -10.36
CA VAL A 58 3.02 -13.01 -9.35
C VAL A 58 3.36 -13.63 -8.00
N ALA A 59 3.89 -14.85 -7.98
CA ALA A 59 4.20 -15.58 -6.73
C ALA A 59 5.30 -14.91 -5.88
N VAL A 60 6.12 -14.06 -6.49
CA VAL A 60 7.23 -13.33 -5.83
C VAL A 60 7.01 -11.82 -5.83
N LEU A 61 5.85 -11.36 -6.29
CA LEU A 61 5.50 -9.95 -6.37
C LEU A 61 5.07 -9.45 -4.99
N SER A 62 5.64 -8.33 -4.55
CA SER A 62 5.10 -7.57 -3.43
C SER A 62 4.13 -6.51 -3.91
N VAL A 63 3.05 -6.29 -3.18
CA VAL A 63 2.12 -5.20 -3.49
C VAL A 63 2.12 -4.18 -2.37
N ARG A 64 2.48 -2.94 -2.69
CA ARG A 64 2.35 -1.83 -1.76
C ARG A 64 0.92 -1.29 -1.80
N ARG A 65 0.22 -1.26 -0.66
CA ARG A 65 -1.06 -0.58 -0.51
C ARG A 65 -0.86 0.72 0.25
N ASN A 66 -1.24 1.83 -0.38
CA ASN A 66 -1.23 3.12 0.29
C ASN A 66 -2.55 3.36 1.01
N VAL A 67 -2.48 3.92 2.22
CA VAL A 67 -3.63 4.59 2.84
C VAL A 67 -3.85 5.96 2.20
N ASP A 68 -5.08 6.47 2.25
CA ASP A 68 -5.42 7.83 1.82
C ASP A 68 -4.58 8.86 2.61
N PRO A 69 -3.73 9.69 1.97
CA PRO A 69 -2.93 10.69 2.67
C PRO A 69 -3.78 11.77 3.37
N GLY A 70 -5.04 11.94 2.94
CA GLY A 70 -6.00 12.85 3.56
C GLY A 70 -6.28 12.53 5.03
N ILE A 71 -6.08 11.27 5.47
CA ILE A 71 -6.25 10.89 6.89
C ILE A 71 -5.29 11.60 7.83
N PHE A 72 -4.17 12.11 7.30
CA PHE A 72 -3.13 12.77 8.06
C PHE A 72 -3.23 14.30 8.03
N SER A 73 -4.22 14.83 7.29
CA SER A 73 -4.53 16.25 7.27
C SER A 73 -5.70 16.54 8.21
N PRO A 74 -5.54 17.50 9.16
CA PRO A 74 -6.69 17.98 9.92
C PRO A 74 -7.60 18.74 8.97
N ASP A 75 -8.92 18.55 9.08
CA ASP A 75 -9.87 19.35 8.30
C ASP A 75 -9.68 20.83 8.70
N SER A 76 -9.20 21.64 7.75
CA SER A 76 -9.14 23.11 7.77
C SER A 76 -9.06 23.76 9.17
N GLY A 77 -7.86 23.79 9.77
CA GLY A 77 -7.54 24.66 10.91
C GLY A 77 -7.71 24.07 12.32
N ALA A 78 -8.14 22.81 12.46
CA ALA A 78 -8.14 22.15 13.76
C ALA A 78 -6.75 21.64 14.16
N LEU A 79 -6.34 21.87 15.42
CA LEU A 79 -5.21 21.15 16.03
C LEU A 79 -5.61 19.69 16.20
N TRP A 80 -4.65 18.76 16.02
CA TRP A 80 -4.88 17.33 16.26
C TRP A 80 -5.30 17.12 17.73
N THR A 81 -6.57 16.77 17.94
CA THR A 81 -7.12 16.44 19.27
C THR A 81 -7.21 14.94 19.43
N THR A 82 -7.41 14.47 20.67
CA THR A 82 -7.58 13.04 20.99
C THR A 82 -8.77 12.37 20.28
N LYS A 83 -9.71 13.12 19.68
CA LYS A 83 -10.78 12.56 18.82
C LYS A 83 -10.26 12.06 17.47
N ASP A 84 -9.11 12.54 17.02
CA ASP A 84 -8.52 12.18 15.72
C ASP A 84 -7.94 10.75 15.71
N ASP A 85 -7.70 10.16 16.88
CA ASP A 85 -7.21 8.79 16.99
C ASP A 85 -8.24 7.76 16.51
N SER A 86 -9.54 8.07 16.58
CA SER A 86 -10.59 7.19 16.05
C SER A 86 -10.53 7.07 14.53
N ARG A 87 -10.26 8.18 13.82
CA ARG A 87 -10.06 8.21 12.36
C ARG A 87 -8.82 7.44 11.95
N LEU A 88 -7.70 7.65 12.65
CA LEU A 88 -6.47 6.89 12.42
C LEU A 88 -6.67 5.39 12.68
N ALA A 89 -7.42 5.02 13.72
CA ALA A 89 -7.74 3.64 14.02
C ALA A 89 -8.61 2.99 12.93
N ALA A 90 -9.64 3.68 12.45
CA ALA A 90 -10.50 3.20 11.37
C ALA A 90 -9.71 3.06 10.05
N ALA A 91 -8.86 4.03 9.73
CA ALA A 91 -8.02 3.96 8.54
C ALA A 91 -6.97 2.84 8.62
N ALA A 92 -6.38 2.61 9.81
CA ALA A 92 -5.45 1.51 10.02
C ALA A 92 -6.14 0.15 9.88
N ALA A 93 -7.35 -0.01 10.44
CA ALA A 93 -8.15 -1.22 10.28
C ALA A 93 -8.47 -1.48 8.80
N ARG A 94 -8.94 -0.46 8.07
CA ARG A 94 -9.25 -0.60 6.64
C ARG A 94 -8.02 -0.96 5.81
N LEU A 95 -6.87 -0.33 6.10
CA LEU A 95 -5.62 -0.68 5.43
C LEU A 95 -5.24 -2.14 5.72
N LEU A 96 -5.35 -2.61 6.96
CA LEU A 96 -5.05 -3.99 7.31
C LEU A 96 -5.97 -4.99 6.60
N ASP A 97 -7.26 -4.66 6.46
CA ASP A 97 -8.20 -5.49 5.69
C ASP A 97 -7.81 -5.53 4.21
N ASP A 98 -7.46 -4.39 3.60
CA ASP A 98 -6.98 -4.34 2.21
C ASP A 98 -5.69 -5.16 2.03
N LEU A 99 -4.75 -5.09 2.98
CA LEU A 99 -3.48 -5.82 2.91
C LEU A 99 -3.66 -7.34 2.90
N GLN A 100 -4.71 -7.87 3.55
CA GLN A 100 -5.00 -9.31 3.57
C GLN A 100 -5.38 -9.86 2.18
N LEU A 101 -5.81 -9.00 1.27
CA LEU A 101 -6.19 -9.38 -0.10
C LEU A 101 -4.97 -9.52 -1.03
N LEU A 102 -3.83 -8.95 -0.64
CA LEU A 102 -2.73 -8.67 -1.55
C LEU A 102 -1.55 -9.62 -1.32
N PRO A 103 -0.84 -10.05 -2.38
CA PRO A 103 0.34 -10.89 -2.25
C PRO A 103 1.51 -10.10 -1.67
N HIS A 104 2.22 -10.72 -0.71
CA HIS A 104 3.37 -10.16 0.00
C HIS A 104 3.21 -8.66 0.30
N PRO A 105 2.18 -8.30 1.09
CA PRO A 105 1.69 -6.94 1.15
C PRO A 105 2.65 -6.01 1.90
N VAL A 106 2.79 -4.79 1.41
CA VAL A 106 3.58 -3.72 2.03
C VAL A 106 2.66 -2.54 2.34
N ALA A 107 2.55 -2.18 3.62
CA ALA A 107 1.82 -0.99 4.03
C ALA A 107 2.58 0.28 3.58
N GLY A 108 1.86 1.26 3.03
CA GLY A 108 2.42 2.54 2.60
C GLY A 108 1.48 3.71 2.88
N THR A 109 2.01 4.92 2.75
CA THR A 109 1.26 6.18 2.91
C THR A 109 1.18 6.99 1.63
N GLY A 110 1.85 6.55 0.57
CA GLY A 110 2.12 7.42 -0.58
C GLY A 110 2.98 8.62 -0.18
N ILE A 111 2.86 9.70 -0.95
CA ILE A 111 3.51 10.98 -0.64
C ILE A 111 2.58 11.75 0.31
N LEU A 112 3.15 12.26 1.41
CA LEU A 112 2.45 13.12 2.34
C LEU A 112 2.72 14.59 2.02
N PRO A 113 1.75 15.50 2.24
CA PRO A 113 1.95 16.93 2.01
C PRO A 113 3.09 17.51 2.85
N PHE A 114 3.68 18.62 2.36
CA PHE A 114 4.60 19.41 3.18
C PHE A 114 3.90 19.92 4.45
N GLY A 115 4.63 19.95 5.56
CA GLY A 115 4.08 20.36 6.86
C GLY A 115 3.28 19.27 7.57
N GLN A 116 3.20 18.05 7.02
CA GLN A 116 2.62 16.91 7.72
C GLN A 116 3.29 16.70 9.08
N ASN A 117 2.50 16.63 10.15
CA ASN A 117 3.02 16.34 11.49
C ASN A 117 3.55 14.89 11.55
N PRO A 118 4.87 14.68 11.77
CA PRO A 118 5.46 13.34 11.87
C PRO A 118 4.89 12.50 13.02
N GLU A 119 4.45 13.13 14.10
CA GLU A 119 3.88 12.43 15.26
C GLU A 119 2.58 11.71 14.88
N THR A 120 1.76 12.33 14.02
CA THR A 120 0.50 11.75 13.55
C THR A 120 0.78 10.50 12.70
N VAL A 121 1.77 10.57 11.81
CA VAL A 121 2.24 9.41 11.04
C VAL A 121 2.77 8.32 11.97
N GLY A 122 3.55 8.69 13.00
CA GLY A 122 4.06 7.76 14.01
C GLY A 122 2.95 7.06 14.80
N ARG A 123 1.88 7.77 15.20
CA ARG A 123 0.71 7.18 15.86
C ARG A 123 0.02 6.16 14.97
N PHE A 124 -0.18 6.48 13.70
CA PHE A 124 -0.76 5.57 12.72
C PHE A 124 0.11 4.31 12.51
N LEU A 125 1.42 4.46 12.35
CA LEU A 125 2.34 3.34 12.19
C LEU A 125 2.32 2.41 13.42
N ARG A 126 2.32 2.97 14.63
CA ARG A 126 2.17 2.18 15.87
C ARG A 126 0.85 1.43 15.92
N ARG A 127 -0.22 2.00 15.39
CA ARG A 127 -1.54 1.36 15.33
C ARG A 127 -1.57 0.17 14.38
N ILE A 128 -0.95 0.29 13.21
CA ILE A 128 -0.77 -0.84 12.29
C ILE A 128 0.06 -1.93 12.96
N ALA A 129 1.21 -1.57 13.55
CA ALA A 129 2.11 -2.53 14.17
C ALA A 129 1.48 -3.28 15.36
N SER A 130 0.64 -2.62 16.17
CA SER A 130 -0.05 -3.27 17.28
C SER A 130 -1.25 -4.14 16.86
N SER A 131 -1.75 -3.94 15.64
CA SER A 131 -2.92 -4.67 15.12
C SER A 131 -2.53 -5.77 14.12
N ALA A 132 -1.32 -5.69 13.54
CA ALA A 132 -0.73 -6.76 12.75
C ALA A 132 -0.42 -7.95 13.67
N ARG A 133 -1.09 -9.09 13.45
CA ARG A 133 -0.74 -10.33 14.16
C ARG A 133 0.70 -10.72 13.81
N PRO A 134 1.48 -11.27 14.75
CA PRO A 134 2.75 -11.89 14.40
C PRO A 134 2.48 -12.95 13.33
N VAL A 135 3.28 -12.91 12.25
CA VAL A 135 3.31 -14.02 11.29
C VAL A 135 3.86 -15.22 12.06
N ALA A 136 3.02 -16.24 12.24
CA ALA A 136 3.39 -17.51 12.88
C ALA A 136 4.28 -18.35 11.96
#